data_AF-A0A2G4I1W7-F1
#
_entry.id   AF-A0A2G4I1W7-F1
#
_cell.length_a   1.000
_cell.length_b   1.000
_cell.length_c   1.000
_cell.angle_alpha   90.00
_cell.angle_beta   90.00
_cell.angle_gamma   90.00
#
_symmetry.space_group_name_H-M   'P 1'
#
loop_
_entity.id
_entity.type
_entity.pdbx_description
1 polymer ?
#
loop_
_entity_poly.entity_id
_entity_poly.type
_entity_poly.pdbx_seq_one_letter_code
_entity_poly.pdbx_strand_id
1 'polypeptide(L)'
;MDTPIQKPFIALLKNVTSPHLSLAKPLRKLLETSVDSVYRRLRCETEPTLSETLSICKHFDLIIEALSAVHSEIVAFRTKKLSSDSDSFGHSLQVLHNDLSWIMKYPNDHLIYAWLNNMVSKCTTLSVVAKKSPNQFFQRLHKGVAIFRHQVLTD
;
A
#
# COMPACT_ATOMS: atom_id res chain seq x y z
N MET A 1 24.77 20.73 -7.94
CA MET A 1 24.81 19.60 -6.99
C MET A 1 23.91 18.53 -7.58
N ASP A 2 24.47 17.41 -8.06
CA ASP A 2 23.65 16.27 -8.49
C ASP A 2 23.07 15.62 -7.23
N THR A 3 21.75 15.55 -7.13
CA THR A 3 21.03 15.03 -5.97
C THR A 3 20.57 13.60 -6.28
N PRO A 4 21.35 12.55 -5.96
CA PRO A 4 21.14 11.20 -6.46
C PRO A 4 19.75 10.63 -6.12
N ILE A 5 19.12 11.10 -5.04
CA ILE A 5 17.82 10.61 -4.56
C ILE A 5 16.61 11.40 -5.09
N GLN A 6 16.79 12.67 -5.49
CA GLN A 6 15.68 13.52 -5.94
C GLN A 6 15.13 13.06 -7.30
N LYS A 7 16.01 12.70 -8.24
CA LYS A 7 15.60 12.19 -9.56
C LYS A 7 14.70 10.93 -9.43
N PRO A 8 15.09 9.89 -8.68
CA PRO A 8 14.21 8.75 -8.35
C PRO A 8 12.90 9.15 -7.68
N PHE A 9 12.94 10.07 -6.71
CA PHE A 9 11.73 10.53 -6.02
C PHE A 9 10.73 11.19 -6.98
N ILE A 10 11.20 12.09 -7.85
CA ILE A 10 10.35 12.76 -8.84
C ILE A 10 9.84 11.76 -9.87
N ALA A 11 10.63 10.76 -10.27
CA ALA A 11 10.17 9.69 -11.15
C ALA A 11 9.04 8.87 -10.51
N LEU A 12 9.19 8.52 -9.23
CA LEU A 12 8.17 7.80 -8.46
C LEU A 12 6.87 8.62 -8.38
N LEU A 13 6.97 9.91 -8.09
CA LEU A 13 5.82 10.83 -8.06
C LEU A 13 5.09 10.90 -9.40
N LYS A 14 5.84 10.92 -10.53
CA LYS A 14 5.27 10.90 -11.88
C LYS A 14 4.55 9.60 -12.19
N ASN A 15 5.04 8.45 -11.71
CA ASN A 15 4.43 7.14 -11.97
C ASN A 15 3.07 6.95 -11.28
N VAL A 16 2.85 7.60 -10.14
CA VAL A 16 1.57 7.51 -9.40
C VAL A 16 0.55 8.53 -9.91
N THR A 17 0.95 9.45 -10.78
CA THR A 17 0.08 10.51 -11.32
C THR A 17 -0.28 10.24 -12.78
N SER A 18 -1.51 10.57 -13.18
CA SER A 18 -1.93 10.42 -14.58
C SER A 18 -1.06 11.27 -15.53
N PRO A 19 -0.60 10.72 -16.67
CA PRO A 19 0.28 11.43 -17.61
C PRO A 19 -0.38 12.67 -18.24
N HIS A 20 -1.71 12.76 -18.21
CA HIS A 20 -2.46 13.89 -18.77
C HIS A 20 -2.67 15.05 -17.78
N LEU A 21 -2.31 14.88 -16.50
CA LEU A 21 -2.52 15.88 -15.47
C LEU A 21 -1.21 16.55 -15.07
N SER A 22 -1.17 17.88 -15.09
CA SER A 22 0.00 18.63 -14.61
C SER A 22 0.15 18.52 -13.09
N LEU A 23 1.24 17.88 -12.65
CA LEU A 23 1.67 17.79 -11.24
C LEU A 23 1.88 19.15 -10.56
N ALA A 24 2.17 20.19 -11.35
CA ALA A 24 2.50 21.51 -10.81
C ALA A 24 1.33 22.13 -10.02
N LYS A 25 0.10 21.96 -10.51
CA LYS A 25 -1.11 22.54 -9.89
C LYS A 25 -1.42 21.94 -8.51
N PRO A 26 -1.50 20.60 -8.32
CA PRO A 26 -1.72 20.01 -7.00
C PRO A 26 -0.55 20.28 -6.05
N LEU A 27 0.71 20.21 -6.51
CA LEU A 27 1.88 20.49 -5.67
C LEU A 27 1.93 21.95 -5.21
N ARG A 28 1.57 22.91 -6.07
CA ARG A 28 1.49 24.33 -5.69
C ARG A 28 0.51 24.53 -4.54
N LYS A 29 -0.66 23.89 -4.64
CA LYS A 29 -1.69 23.97 -3.59
C LYS A 29 -1.21 23.28 -2.30
N LEU A 30 -0.53 22.14 -2.43
CA LEU A 30 -0.07 21.35 -1.28
C LEU A 30 1.07 22.01 -0.52
N LEU A 31 2.03 22.61 -1.24
CA LEU A 31 3.24 23.19 -0.65
C LEU A 31 3.09 24.69 -0.35
N GLU A 32 1.98 25.30 -0.77
CA GLU A 32 1.71 26.74 -0.60
C GLU A 32 2.81 27.65 -1.18
N THR A 33 3.42 27.22 -2.30
CA THR A 33 4.51 27.96 -2.97
C THR A 33 4.10 28.49 -4.34
N SER A 34 4.99 29.22 -5.01
CA SER A 34 4.77 29.66 -6.38
C SER A 34 4.86 28.50 -7.39
N VAL A 35 4.20 28.66 -8.55
CA VAL A 35 4.29 27.69 -9.66
C VAL A 35 5.75 27.45 -10.08
N ASP A 36 6.55 28.52 -10.12
CA ASP A 36 7.98 28.46 -10.45
C ASP A 36 8.76 27.60 -9.44
N SER A 37 8.55 27.83 -8.15
CA SER A 37 9.17 27.07 -7.06
C SER A 37 8.85 25.57 -7.14
N VAL A 38 7.64 25.22 -7.58
CA VAL A 38 7.25 23.83 -7.86
C VAL A 38 7.99 23.28 -9.09
N TYR A 39 8.07 24.02 -10.19
CA TYR A 39 8.78 23.56 -11.38
C TYR A 39 10.27 23.34 -11.13
N ARG A 40 10.91 24.21 -10.35
CA ARG A 40 12.30 24.02 -9.93
C ARG A 40 12.50 22.70 -9.18
N ARG A 41 11.58 22.32 -8.28
CA ARG A 41 11.60 21.03 -7.59
C ARG A 41 11.38 19.84 -8.53
N LEU A 42 10.43 19.95 -9.45
CA LEU A 42 10.12 18.92 -10.44
C LEU A 42 11.26 18.70 -11.46
N ARG A 43 12.07 19.73 -11.73
CA ARG A 43 13.26 19.68 -12.59
C ARG A 43 14.54 19.31 -11.84
N CYS A 44 14.47 19.11 -10.52
CA CYS A 44 15.63 18.86 -9.67
C CYS A 44 16.63 20.03 -9.60
N GLU A 45 16.14 21.28 -9.75
CA GLU A 45 16.92 22.51 -9.60
C GLU A 45 16.88 23.06 -8.16
N THR A 46 15.92 22.58 -7.37
CA THR A 46 15.76 22.90 -5.94
C THR A 46 15.31 21.64 -5.22
N GLU A 47 15.98 21.28 -4.12
CA GLU A 47 15.57 20.15 -3.30
C GLU A 47 14.28 20.48 -2.53
N PRO A 48 13.30 19.57 -2.50
CA PRO A 48 12.20 19.68 -1.55
C PRO A 48 12.74 19.47 -0.13
N THR A 49 12.25 20.26 0.82
CA THR A 49 12.59 20.05 2.23
C THR A 49 12.01 18.71 2.73
N LEU A 50 12.48 18.21 3.86
CA LEU A 50 11.92 17.00 4.48
C LEU A 50 10.41 17.14 4.76
N SER A 51 9.97 18.32 5.19
CA SER A 51 8.55 18.60 5.46
C SER A 51 7.70 18.59 4.19
N GLU A 52 8.21 19.19 3.11
CA GLU A 52 7.56 19.15 1.79
C GLU A 52 7.49 17.70 1.27
N THR A 53 8.59 16.96 1.40
CA THR A 53 8.67 15.55 0.98
C THR A 53 7.65 14.69 1.72
N LEU A 54 7.56 14.82 3.05
CA LEU A 54 6.56 14.10 3.85
C LEU A 54 5.12 14.49 3.46
N SER A 55 4.88 15.77 3.17
CA SER A 55 3.56 16.26 2.75
C SER A 55 3.16 15.67 1.41
N ILE A 56 4.09 15.61 0.45
CA ILE A 56 3.89 14.95 -0.85
C ILE A 56 3.61 13.46 -0.66
N CYS A 57 4.42 12.76 0.14
CA CYS A 57 4.22 11.33 0.38
C CYS A 57 2.84 11.04 0.99
N LYS A 58 2.39 11.84 1.95
CA LYS A 58 1.05 11.67 2.54
C LYS A 58 -0.07 11.94 1.54
N HIS A 59 0.07 12.98 0.71
CA HIS A 59 -0.97 13.38 -0.24
C HIS A 59 -1.14 12.38 -1.38
N PHE A 60 -0.02 11.88 -1.92
CA PHE A 60 0.00 10.94 -3.05
C PHE A 60 0.11 9.48 -2.61
N ASP A 61 0.02 9.21 -1.31
CA ASP A 61 0.08 7.88 -0.70
C ASP A 61 1.37 7.11 -1.10
N LEU A 62 2.51 7.81 -1.11
CA LEU A 62 3.82 7.28 -1.49
C LEU A 62 4.56 6.72 -0.28
N ILE A 63 5.19 5.56 -0.48
CA ILE A 63 6.09 4.96 0.50
C ILE A 63 7.52 5.34 0.10
N ILE A 64 8.19 6.17 0.91
CA ILE A 64 9.54 6.66 0.61
C ILE A 64 10.60 5.54 0.61
N GLU A 65 10.34 4.45 1.33
CA GLU A 65 11.18 3.24 1.34
C GLU A 65 11.37 2.65 -0.07
N ALA A 66 10.45 2.90 -0.99
CA ALA A 66 10.58 2.47 -2.39
C ALA A 66 11.80 3.11 -3.11
N LEU A 67 12.39 4.18 -2.55
CA LEU A 67 13.64 4.77 -3.05
C LEU A 67 14.89 4.02 -2.56
N SER A 68 14.75 3.18 -1.51
CA SER A 68 15.83 2.45 -0.83
C SER A 68 16.10 1.07 -1.44
N ALA A 69 15.67 0.85 -2.69
CA ALA A 69 15.50 -0.46 -3.34
C ALA A 69 16.75 -1.35 -3.52
N VAL A 70 17.87 -1.05 -2.86
CA VAL A 70 19.14 -1.76 -3.03
C VAL A 70 19.50 -2.65 -1.82
N HIS A 71 19.05 -2.39 -0.59
CA HIS A 71 19.54 -3.15 0.60
C HIS A 71 18.55 -3.27 1.78
N SER A 72 17.25 -3.33 1.52
CA SER A 72 16.26 -3.27 2.60
C SER A 72 15.55 -4.61 2.82
N GLU A 73 15.83 -5.26 3.95
CA GLU A 73 15.00 -6.34 4.53
C GLU A 73 13.67 -5.80 5.10
N ILE A 74 13.34 -4.52 4.85
CA ILE A 74 12.15 -3.85 5.38
C ILE A 74 11.00 -4.00 4.40
N VAL A 75 9.93 -4.65 4.86
CA VAL A 75 8.65 -4.70 4.16
C VAL A 75 7.75 -3.59 4.68
N ALA A 76 7.51 -2.56 3.87
CA ALA A 76 6.55 -1.51 4.19
C ALA A 76 5.14 -1.92 3.72
N PHE A 77 4.17 -1.95 4.64
CA PHE A 77 2.78 -2.26 4.33
C PHE A 77 1.87 -1.05 4.61
N ARG A 78 0.92 -0.83 3.70
CA ARG A 78 -0.13 0.19 3.86
C ARG A 78 -1.27 -0.38 4.70
N THR A 79 -1.64 0.31 5.77
CA THR A 79 -2.84 -0.03 6.55
C THR A 79 -3.91 1.02 6.31
N LYS A 80 -5.10 0.60 5.87
CA LYS A 80 -6.28 1.45 5.98
C LYS A 80 -6.77 1.33 7.41
N LYS A 81 -6.72 2.42 8.17
CA LYS A 81 -7.36 2.48 9.48
C LYS A 81 -8.86 2.33 9.25
N LEU A 82 -9.44 1.26 9.79
CA LEU A 82 -10.89 1.12 9.89
C LEU A 82 -11.36 2.29 10.75
N SER A 83 -12.14 3.20 10.17
CA SER A 83 -12.80 4.24 10.94
C SER A 83 -13.79 3.60 11.90
N SER A 84 -14.08 4.26 13.01
CA SER A 84 -15.01 3.75 14.03
C SER A 84 -16.48 3.80 13.60
N ASP A 85 -16.76 4.12 12.34
CA ASP A 85 -18.09 4.01 11.75
C ASP A 85 -18.35 2.54 11.36
N SER A 86 -19.54 2.03 11.69
CA SER A 86 -19.96 0.68 11.35
C SER A 86 -19.86 0.37 9.86
N ASP A 87 -19.95 1.41 9.02
CA ASP A 87 -19.98 1.30 7.57
C ASP A 87 -18.61 0.97 6.96
N SER A 88 -17.49 1.42 7.55
CA SER A 88 -16.15 1.12 7.03
C SER A 88 -15.74 -0.33 7.23
N PHE A 89 -16.22 -0.97 8.30
CA PHE A 89 -16.02 -2.40 8.53
C PHE A 89 -16.84 -3.22 7.52
N GLY A 90 -18.10 -2.85 7.30
CA GLY A 90 -18.94 -3.46 6.26
C GLY A 90 -18.32 -3.35 4.87
N HIS A 91 -17.81 -2.17 4.50
CA HIS A 91 -17.11 -1.97 3.24
C HIS A 91 -15.84 -2.82 3.12
N SER A 92 -15.08 -2.95 4.20
CA SER A 92 -13.88 -3.80 4.22
C SER A 92 -14.20 -5.28 4.04
N LEU A 93 -15.28 -5.76 4.65
CA LEU A 93 -15.79 -7.12 4.42
C LEU A 93 -16.32 -7.30 3.00
N GLN A 94 -16.96 -6.27 2.42
CA GLN A 94 -17.44 -6.30 1.04
C GLN A 94 -16.28 -6.42 0.03
N VAL A 95 -15.20 -5.65 0.23
CA VAL A 95 -13.99 -5.74 -0.60
C VAL A 95 -13.37 -7.13 -0.49
N LEU A 96 -13.23 -7.66 0.73
CA LEU A 96 -12.72 -9.01 0.95
C LEU A 96 -13.60 -10.08 0.28
N HIS A 97 -14.93 -9.96 0.38
CA HIS A 97 -15.86 -10.87 -0.28
C HIS A 97 -15.73 -10.81 -1.81
N ASN A 98 -15.59 -9.61 -2.37
CA ASN A 98 -15.44 -9.43 -3.81
C ASN A 98 -14.11 -10.02 -4.31
N ASP A 99 -13.01 -9.78 -3.58
CA ASP A 99 -11.70 -10.37 -3.88
C ASP A 99 -11.77 -11.90 -3.85
N LEU A 100 -12.39 -12.48 -2.82
CA LEU A 100 -12.63 -13.93 -2.70
C LEU A 100 -13.46 -14.47 -3.86
N SER A 101 -14.57 -13.81 -4.19
CA SER A 101 -15.47 -14.22 -5.26
C SER A 101 -14.83 -14.17 -6.66
N TRP A 102 -13.87 -13.26 -6.85
CA TRP A 102 -13.13 -13.15 -8.11
C TRP A 102 -12.08 -14.26 -8.22
N ILE A 103 -11.36 -14.55 -7.13
CA ILE A 103 -10.29 -15.56 -7.12
C ILE A 103 -10.84 -16.97 -7.21
N MET A 104 -11.98 -17.26 -6.58
CA MET A 104 -12.65 -18.57 -6.69
C MET A 104 -13.09 -18.93 -8.12
N LYS A 105 -13.07 -17.97 -9.06
CA LYS A 105 -13.36 -18.23 -10.48
C LYS A 105 -12.16 -18.80 -11.25
N TYR A 106 -10.96 -18.77 -10.68
CA TYR A 106 -9.74 -19.26 -11.34
C TYR A 106 -9.30 -20.58 -10.71
N PRO A 107 -9.05 -21.63 -11.51
CA PRO A 107 -8.69 -22.97 -11.01
C PRO A 107 -7.20 -23.11 -10.63
N ASN A 108 -6.48 -22.01 -10.42
CA ASN A 108 -5.03 -22.05 -10.22
C ASN A 108 -4.68 -22.02 -8.72
N ASP A 109 -4.53 -23.21 -8.16
CA ASP A 109 -4.39 -23.45 -6.72
C ASP A 109 -3.20 -22.73 -6.08
N HIS A 110 -2.13 -22.49 -6.87
CA HIS A 110 -0.94 -21.81 -6.39
C HIS A 110 -1.16 -20.29 -6.20
N LEU A 111 -1.97 -19.66 -7.06
CA LEU A 111 -2.38 -18.26 -6.92
C LEU A 111 -3.34 -18.09 -5.74
N ILE A 112 -4.26 -19.03 -5.56
CA ILE A 112 -5.19 -19.07 -4.42
C ILE A 112 -4.41 -19.17 -3.10
N TYR A 113 -3.40 -20.04 -3.05
CA TYR A 113 -2.56 -20.26 -1.88
C TYR A 113 -1.69 -19.04 -1.52
N ALA A 114 -0.98 -18.45 -2.49
CA ALA A 114 -0.15 -17.27 -2.26
C ALA A 114 -0.98 -16.06 -1.77
N TRP A 115 -2.19 -15.90 -2.30
CA TRP A 115 -3.12 -14.87 -1.86
C TRP A 115 -3.67 -15.13 -0.46
N LEU A 116 -4.05 -16.37 -0.13
CA LEU A 116 -4.51 -16.75 1.22
C LEU A 116 -3.47 -16.42 2.29
N ASN A 117 -2.19 -16.70 2.04
CA ASN A 117 -1.10 -16.32 2.94
C ASN A 117 -0.98 -14.80 3.12
N ASN A 118 -1.11 -14.04 2.02
CA ASN A 118 -1.10 -12.58 2.07
C ASN A 118 -2.30 -12.02 2.86
N MET A 119 -3.48 -12.63 2.71
CA MET A 119 -4.70 -12.22 3.41
C MET A 119 -4.63 -12.54 4.90
N VAL A 120 -4.16 -13.74 5.29
CA VAL A 120 -3.94 -14.14 6.68
C VAL A 120 -3.00 -13.15 7.39
N SER A 121 -1.92 -12.74 6.71
CA SER A 121 -0.96 -11.76 7.23
C SER A 121 -1.60 -10.38 7.45
N LYS A 122 -2.44 -9.91 6.51
CA LYS A 122 -3.21 -8.66 6.66
C LYS A 122 -4.22 -8.73 7.83
N CYS A 123 -4.82 -9.90 8.04
CA CYS A 123 -5.82 -10.12 9.07
C CYS A 123 -5.23 -10.28 10.49
N THR A 124 -4.04 -10.85 10.64
CA THR A 124 -3.35 -10.86 11.95
C THR A 124 -2.95 -9.46 12.39
N THR A 125 -2.64 -8.56 11.46
CA THR A 125 -2.40 -7.14 11.77
C THR A 125 -3.67 -6.43 12.28
N LEU A 126 -4.85 -6.77 11.74
CA LEU A 126 -6.14 -6.29 12.25
C LEU A 126 -6.43 -6.82 13.67
N SER A 127 -6.01 -8.05 13.99
CA SER A 127 -6.21 -8.64 15.32
C SER A 127 -5.34 -8.01 16.41
N VAL A 128 -4.19 -7.41 16.08
CA VAL A 128 -3.35 -6.69 17.05
C VAL A 128 -3.97 -5.35 17.46
N VAL A 129 -4.68 -4.69 16.53
CA VAL A 129 -5.42 -3.43 16.81
C VAL A 129 -6.74 -3.72 17.53
N ALA A 130 -7.39 -4.86 17.27
CA ALA A 130 -8.60 -5.32 17.95
C ALA A 130 -8.28 -6.09 19.25
N LYS A 131 -7.98 -5.36 20.33
CA LYS A 131 -7.83 -5.96 21.68
C LYS A 131 -9.11 -6.71 22.09
N LYS A 132 -8.92 -7.97 22.52
CA LYS A 132 -9.86 -8.91 23.19
C LYS A 132 -11.01 -9.49 22.32
N SER A 133 -10.66 -10.60 21.67
CA SER A 133 -11.50 -11.66 21.06
C SER A 133 -11.88 -11.51 19.58
N PRO A 134 -11.92 -12.61 18.78
CA PRO A 134 -11.69 -14.02 19.13
C PRO A 134 -10.61 -14.72 18.27
N ASN A 135 -9.67 -15.39 18.94
CA ASN A 135 -8.65 -16.28 18.34
C ASN A 135 -9.26 -17.44 17.51
N GLN A 136 -10.57 -17.69 17.57
CA GLN A 136 -11.20 -18.86 16.94
C GLN A 136 -11.41 -18.71 15.43
N PHE A 137 -11.78 -17.52 14.93
CA PHE A 137 -11.94 -17.31 13.49
C PHE A 137 -10.60 -17.50 12.76
N PHE A 138 -9.55 -16.85 13.25
CA PHE A 138 -8.21 -16.96 12.69
C PHE A 138 -7.61 -18.36 12.85
N GLN A 139 -7.83 -19.04 13.98
CA GLN A 139 -7.42 -20.44 14.12
C GLN A 139 -8.13 -21.37 13.13
N ARG A 140 -9.43 -21.16 12.88
CA ARG A 140 -10.16 -21.93 11.87
C ARG A 140 -9.66 -21.65 10.46
N LEU A 141 -9.33 -20.38 10.16
CA LEU A 141 -8.80 -19.97 8.87
C LEU A 141 -7.39 -20.54 8.64
N HIS A 142 -6.50 -20.48 9.64
CA HIS A 142 -5.19 -21.13 9.60
C HIS A 142 -5.30 -22.64 9.43
N LYS A 143 -6.22 -23.30 10.14
CA LYS A 143 -6.48 -24.74 9.96
C LYS A 143 -6.96 -25.05 8.56
N GLY A 144 -7.89 -24.25 8.01
CA GLY A 144 -8.36 -24.40 6.64
C GLY A 144 -7.25 -24.27 5.60
N VAL A 145 -6.39 -23.25 5.75
CA VAL A 145 -5.22 -23.07 4.87
C VAL A 145 -4.21 -24.21 4.99
N ALA A 146 -3.98 -24.73 6.20
CA ALA A 146 -3.08 -25.86 6.41
C ALA A 146 -3.61 -27.17 5.77
N ILE A 147 -4.92 -27.40 5.84
CA ILE A 147 -5.58 -28.55 5.18
C ILE A 147 -5.47 -28.42 3.66
N PHE A 148 -5.78 -27.23 3.12
CA PHE A 148 -5.67 -26.96 1.68
C PHE A 148 -4.22 -27.12 1.17
N ARG A 149 -3.23 -26.62 1.93
CA ARG A 149 -1.81 -26.82 1.64
C ARG A 149 -1.45 -28.30 1.52
N HIS A 150 -1.99 -29.14 2.41
CA HIS A 150 -1.71 -30.56 2.35
C HIS A 150 -2.30 -31.17 1.08
N GLN A 151 -3.55 -30.85 0.76
CA GLN A 151 -4.24 -31.33 -0.44
C GLN A 151 -3.49 -30.96 -1.73
N VAL A 152 -3.08 -29.70 -1.88
CA VAL A 152 -2.36 -29.20 -3.07
C VAL A 152 -0.93 -29.75 -3.21
N LEU A 153 -0.30 -30.22 -2.13
CA LEU A 153 1.07 -30.76 -2.17
C LEU A 153 1.11 -32.29 -2.28
N THR A 154 -0.03 -32.97 -2.17
CA THR A 154 -0.14 -34.44 -2.29
C THR A 154 -0.85 -34.93 -3.55
N ASP A 155 -1.46 -34.02 -4.33
CA ASP A 155 -1.94 -34.25 -5.70
C ASP A 155 -0.92 -33.72 -6.73
#